data_AF-A0AAJ1HAE2-F1
#
_entry.id   AF-A0AAJ1HAE2-F1
#
_cell.length_a   1.000
_cell.length_b   1.000
_cell.length_c   1.000
_cell.angle_alpha   90.00
_cell.angle_beta   90.00
_cell.angle_gamma   90.00
#
_symmetry.space_group_name_H-M   'P 1'
#
loop_
_entity.id
_entity.type
_entity.pdbx_description
1 polymer ?
#
loop_
_entity_poly.entity_id
_entity_poly.type
_entity_poly.pdbx_seq_one_letter_code
_entity_poly.pdbx_strand_id
1 'polypeptide(L)'
;MMLTHEVATVWWERGVPDRMVWRDRRWRVSDSPTRLTATAEFLPSAMTHAPERTVGWRFQVSAEGDAVVVDIVPEGDGWVVARTWR
;
A
#
# COMPACT_ATOMS: atom_id res chain seq x y z
N MET A 1 -12.12 6.53 -7.44
CA MET A 1 -11.65 5.58 -6.39
C MET A 1 -12.43 4.28 -6.55
N MET A 2 -11.75 3.16 -6.71
CA MET A 2 -12.37 1.82 -6.70
C MET A 2 -11.83 1.04 -5.50
N LEU A 3 -12.72 0.40 -4.73
CA LEU A 3 -12.37 -0.54 -3.66
C LEU A 3 -12.18 -1.94 -4.27
N THR A 4 -11.12 -2.62 -3.88
CA THR A 4 -10.78 -3.97 -4.35
C THR A 4 -10.27 -4.82 -3.20
N HIS A 5 -10.17 -6.13 -3.43
CA HIS A 5 -9.54 -7.06 -2.50
C HIS A 5 -8.77 -8.12 -3.29
N GLU A 6 -7.85 -7.63 -4.12
CA GLU A 6 -7.15 -8.45 -5.09
C GLU A 6 -5.71 -8.67 -4.64
N VAL A 7 -5.26 -9.91 -4.69
CA VAL A 7 -3.91 -10.29 -4.27
C VAL A 7 -2.86 -9.60 -5.13
N ALA A 8 -1.82 -9.11 -4.47
CA ALA A 8 -0.62 -8.57 -5.09
C ALA A 8 0.63 -9.17 -4.47
N THR A 9 1.63 -9.44 -5.30
CA THR A 9 3.00 -9.70 -4.82
C THR A 9 3.80 -8.42 -4.94
N VAL A 10 4.49 -8.03 -3.87
CA VAL A 10 5.23 -6.76 -3.79
C VAL A 10 6.70 -7.04 -3.50
N TRP A 11 7.57 -6.45 -4.31
CA TRP A 11 9.01 -6.46 -4.09
C TRP A 11 9.45 -5.14 -3.48
N TRP A 12 10.44 -5.23 -2.61
CA TRP A 12 10.91 -4.15 -1.76
C TRP A 12 12.33 -3.77 -2.12
N GLU A 13 12.61 -2.48 -2.16
CA GLU A 13 13.96 -1.94 -2.23
C GLU A 13 14.12 -0.92 -1.11
N ARG A 14 15.19 -1.05 -0.30
CA ARG A 14 15.49 -0.13 0.82
C ARG A 14 14.31 0.12 1.77
N GLY A 15 13.45 -0.89 1.96
CA GLY A 15 12.31 -0.83 2.88
C GLY A 15 11.07 -0.09 2.34
N VAL A 16 11.02 0.21 1.04
CA VAL A 16 9.85 0.74 0.35
C VAL A 16 9.47 -0.16 -0.84
N PRO A 17 8.19 -0.16 -1.29
CA PRO A 17 7.79 -0.85 -2.51
C PRO A 17 8.55 -0.36 -3.75
N ASP A 18 9.06 -1.28 -4.58
CA ASP A 18 9.72 -0.97 -5.87
C ASP A 18 8.97 -1.60 -7.08
N ARG A 19 8.43 -2.82 -6.90
CA ARG A 19 7.71 -3.53 -7.98
C ARG A 19 6.51 -4.28 -7.42
N MET A 20 5.56 -4.53 -8.31
CA MET A 20 4.35 -5.27 -7.97
C MET A 20 3.93 -6.18 -9.11
N VAL A 21 3.40 -7.36 -8.78
CA VAL A 21 2.59 -8.17 -9.70
C VAL A 21 1.16 -8.13 -9.20
N TRP A 22 0.25 -7.66 -10.04
CA TRP A 22 -1.17 -7.48 -9.73
C TRP A 22 -1.98 -7.59 -11.03
N ARG A 23 -3.10 -8.33 -10.99
CA ARG A 23 -3.93 -8.67 -12.16
C ARG A 23 -3.13 -9.29 -13.31
N ASP A 24 -2.29 -10.28 -12.99
CA ASP A 24 -1.41 -10.98 -13.94
C ASP A 24 -0.47 -10.05 -14.74
N ARG A 25 -0.24 -8.83 -14.23
CA ARG A 25 0.61 -7.82 -14.87
C ARG A 25 1.74 -7.40 -13.95
N ARG A 26 2.91 -7.13 -14.55
CA ARG A 26 4.07 -6.57 -13.88
C ARG A 26 4.00 -5.06 -13.89
N TRP A 27 4.20 -4.47 -12.73
CA TRP A 27 4.10 -3.05 -12.47
C TRP A 27 5.38 -2.54 -11.81
N ARG A 28 5.82 -1.33 -12.18
CA ARG A 28 6.94 -0.66 -11.52
C ARG A 28 6.43 0.54 -10.73
N VAL A 29 6.93 0.72 -9.51
CA VAL A 29 6.67 1.93 -8.74
C VAL A 29 7.30 3.13 -9.47
N SER A 30 6.54 4.20 -9.60
CA SER A 30 6.88 5.36 -10.44
C SER A 30 6.88 6.69 -9.69
N ASP A 31 6.50 6.68 -8.41
CA ASP A 31 6.54 7.81 -7.49
C ASP A 31 7.29 7.47 -6.19
N SER A 32 7.09 8.26 -5.13
CA SER A 32 7.63 8.00 -3.80
C SER A 32 6.56 7.36 -2.90
N PRO A 33 6.72 6.07 -2.51
CA PRO A 33 5.76 5.40 -1.66
C PRO A 33 5.55 6.07 -0.31
N THR A 34 4.29 6.17 0.09
CA THR A 34 3.85 6.77 1.36
C THR A 34 3.31 5.69 2.28
N ARG A 35 3.77 5.63 3.54
CA ARG A 35 3.21 4.71 4.54
C ARG A 35 1.79 5.15 4.89
N LEU A 36 0.87 4.18 4.97
CA LEU A 36 -0.43 4.39 5.57
C LEU A 36 -0.32 4.04 7.05
N THR A 37 -0.61 4.99 7.93
CA THR A 37 -0.61 4.78 9.38
C THR A 37 -2.04 4.79 9.92
N ALA A 38 -2.29 3.96 10.93
CA ALA A 38 -3.52 4.01 11.71
C ALA A 38 -3.17 4.25 13.19
N THR A 39 -3.95 5.14 13.81
CA THR A 39 -3.90 5.41 15.24
C THR A 39 -4.65 4.29 15.97
N ALA A 40 -4.04 3.68 16.99
CA ALA A 40 -4.73 2.69 17.79
C ALA A 40 -5.85 3.36 18.61
N GLU A 41 -7.10 2.95 18.39
CA GLU A 41 -8.31 3.56 18.95
C GLU A 41 -8.45 3.38 20.48
N PHE A 42 -7.65 2.48 21.08
CA PHE A 42 -7.79 2.05 22.49
C PHE A 42 -6.76 2.67 23.46
N LEU A 43 -6.07 3.73 23.07
CA LEU A 43 -5.03 4.30 23.91
C LEU A 43 -5.63 5.26 24.95
N PRO A 44 -5.20 5.20 26.23
CA PRO A 44 -5.67 6.12 27.26
C PRO A 44 -5.48 7.57 26.82
N SER A 45 -6.47 8.43 27.08
CA SER A 45 -6.50 9.85 26.70
C SER A 45 -5.30 10.68 27.18
N ALA A 46 -4.47 10.12 28.06
CA ALA A 46 -3.22 10.68 28.56
C ALA A 46 -2.01 10.45 27.61
N MET A 47 -2.14 9.66 26.55
CA MET A 47 -1.10 9.46 25.55
C MET A 47 -1.25 10.48 24.41
N THR A 48 -0.44 11.53 24.42
CA THR A 48 -0.42 12.57 23.37
C THR A 48 0.24 12.11 22.06
N HIS A 49 0.91 10.95 22.08
CA HIS A 49 1.46 10.28 20.90
C HIS A 49 1.11 8.79 20.94
N ALA A 50 0.02 8.45 20.27
CA ALA A 50 -0.33 7.07 20.03
C ALA A 50 0.74 6.42 19.12
N PRO A 51 1.23 5.20 19.41
CA PRO A 51 2.06 4.47 18.45
C PRO A 51 1.30 4.31 17.13
N GLU A 52 1.79 4.96 16.09
CA GLU A 52 1.28 4.80 14.73
C GLU A 52 1.73 3.44 14.18
N ARG A 53 0.75 2.57 13.87
CA ARG A 53 1.04 1.31 13.18
C ARG A 53 0.98 1.56 11.68
N THR A 54 2.02 1.16 10.94
CA THR A 54 1.92 1.07 9.48
C THR A 54 0.91 -0.02 9.13
N VAL A 55 -0.18 0.36 8.47
CA VAL A 55 -1.27 -0.52 8.04
C VAL A 55 -1.26 -0.78 6.53
N GLY A 56 -0.34 -0.16 5.80
CA GLY A 56 -0.25 -0.32 4.36
C GLY A 56 0.68 0.69 3.70
N TRP A 57 0.61 0.76 2.38
CA TRP A 57 1.35 1.71 1.56
C TRP A 57 0.47 2.27 0.44
N ARG A 58 0.71 3.54 0.11
CA ARG A 58 0.20 4.18 -1.10
C ARG A 58 1.35 4.48 -2.05
N PHE A 59 1.19 4.15 -3.32
CA PHE A 59 2.15 4.50 -4.37
C PHE A 59 1.51 4.42 -5.76
N GLN A 60 2.08 5.15 -6.70
CA GLN A 60 1.78 5.03 -8.12
C GLN A 60 2.61 3.93 -8.76
N VAL A 61 1.94 3.03 -9.46
CA VAL A 61 2.60 2.09 -10.35
C VAL A 61 2.33 2.40 -11.81
N SER A 62 3.29 2.09 -12.67
CA SER A 62 3.14 2.20 -14.12
C SER A 62 3.61 0.95 -14.87
N ALA A 63 2.97 0.68 -16.00
CA ALA A 63 3.28 -0.42 -16.92
C ALA A 63 2.76 -0.07 -18.33
N GLU A 64 3.62 -0.17 -19.35
CA GLU A 64 3.28 -0.01 -20.78
C GLU A 64 2.38 1.21 -21.11
N GLY A 65 2.66 2.36 -20.49
CA GLY A 65 1.91 3.60 -20.71
C GLY A 65 0.69 3.80 -19.80
N ASP A 66 0.30 2.78 -19.03
CA ASP A 66 -0.71 2.92 -17.97
C ASP A 66 -0.08 3.34 -16.65
N ALA A 67 -0.81 4.14 -15.88
CA ALA A 67 -0.47 4.47 -14.49
C ALA A 67 -1.72 4.34 -13.60
N VAL A 68 -1.50 3.91 -12.36
CA VAL A 68 -2.55 3.76 -11.35
C VAL A 68 -1.95 3.97 -9.96
N VAL A 69 -2.61 4.77 -9.13
CA VAL A 69 -2.28 4.86 -7.71
C VAL A 69 -2.99 3.74 -6.99
N VAL A 70 -2.28 3.03 -6.12
CA VAL A 70 -2.82 1.92 -5.33
C VAL A 70 -2.58 2.15 -3.85
N ASP A 71 -3.53 1.69 -3.03
CA ASP A 71 -3.28 1.36 -1.63
C ASP A 71 -3.13 -0.15 -1.52
N ILE A 72 -2.04 -0.61 -0.91
CA ILE A 72 -1.89 -2.01 -0.48
C ILE A 72 -1.99 -2.11 1.03
N VAL A 73 -2.59 -3.19 1.52
CA VAL A 73 -2.67 -3.53 2.94
C VAL A 73 -2.24 -4.99 3.14
N PRO A 74 -1.66 -5.36 4.29
CA PRO A 74 -1.29 -6.74 4.56
C PRO A 74 -2.55 -7.60 4.75
N GLU A 75 -2.56 -8.78 4.15
CA GLU A 75 -3.57 -9.82 4.37
C GLU A 75 -2.88 -11.18 4.52
N GLY A 76 -3.00 -11.80 5.69
CA GLY A 76 -2.22 -12.99 6.02
C GLY A 76 -0.71 -12.73 5.89
N ASP A 77 -0.03 -13.57 5.13
CA ASP A 77 1.40 -13.44 4.80
C ASP A 77 1.65 -12.60 3.53
N GLY A 78 0.60 -12.07 2.91
CA GLY A 78 0.64 -11.40 1.61
C GLY A 78 0.14 -9.95 1.64
N TRP A 79 -0.11 -9.44 0.43
CA TRP A 79 -0.63 -8.08 0.22
C TRP A 79 -1.85 -8.14 -0.69
N VAL A 80 -2.79 -7.24 -0.43
CA VAL A 80 -3.93 -7.00 -1.31
C VAL A 80 -3.98 -5.53 -1.70
N VAL A 81 -4.39 -5.27 -2.94
CA VAL A 81 -4.77 -3.93 -3.39
C VAL A 81 -6.14 -3.63 -2.81
N ALA A 82 -6.21 -2.66 -1.92
CA ALA A 82 -7.44 -2.24 -1.23
C ALA A 82 -8.18 -1.12 -1.97
N ARG A 83 -7.43 -0.19 -2.58
CA ARG A 83 -7.98 0.97 -3.30
C ARG A 83 -7.16 1.31 -4.52
N THR A 84 -7.83 1.84 -5.54
CA THR A 84 -7.18 2.36 -6.75
C THR A 84 -7.74 3.70 -7.22
N TRP A 85 -6.87 4.50 -7.86
CA TRP A 85 -7.21 5.77 -8.53
C TRP A 85 -6.51 5.85 -9.89
N ARG A 86 -7.23 6.37 -10.88
CA ARG A 86 -6.78 6.61 -12.26
C ARG A 86 -7.08 8.05 -12.65
#